data_AF-A0A510IR28-F1
#
_entry.id   AF-A0A510IR28-F1
#
_cell.length_a   1.000
_cell.length_b   1.000
_cell.length_c   1.000
_cell.angle_alpha   90.00
_cell.angle_beta   90.00
_cell.angle_gamma   90.00
#
_symmetry.space_group_name_H-M   'P 1'
#
loop_
_entity.id
_entity.type
_entity.pdbx_description
1 polymer ?
#
loop_
_entity_poly.entity_id
_entity_poly.type
_entity_poly.pdbx_seq_one_letter_code
_entity_poly.pdbx_strand_id
1 'polypeptide(L)'
;MIKKIDQQKLNLIIALCAMMISIASFYATYLQAKAANKQVKIMTMPVIQFSQSNYDLEADKPSIYFELYNVGSSPALLKDFNINYEQSTYHTAREFLNACCQQEYQEFTKKLTDDDGASNLDKGNILTSTLSNSLMPANSKRRIFALLYGERSYDLWKS
;
A
#
# COMPACT_ATOMS: atom_id res chain seq x y z
N MET A 1 -6.19 12.20 -72.49
CA MET A 1 -7.50 11.56 -72.76
C MET A 1 -8.17 11.29 -71.41
N ILE A 2 -8.92 12.27 -70.89
CA ILE A 2 -9.60 12.14 -69.59
C ILE A 2 -10.91 11.42 -69.85
N LYS A 3 -10.95 10.13 -69.51
CA LYS A 3 -12.14 9.27 -69.62
C LYS A 3 -13.23 9.90 -68.73
N LYS A 4 -14.36 10.33 -69.31
CA LYS A 4 -15.53 10.84 -68.56
C LYS A 4 -15.98 9.77 -67.58
N ILE A 5 -15.61 9.94 -66.30
CA ILE A 5 -16.13 9.13 -65.20
C ILE A 5 -17.57 9.59 -64.99
N ASP A 6 -18.49 8.64 -65.06
CA ASP A 6 -19.90 8.84 -64.77
C ASP A 6 -20.07 9.42 -63.35
N GLN A 7 -20.91 10.46 -63.19
CA GLN A 7 -21.03 11.21 -61.93
C GLN A 7 -21.41 10.31 -60.75
N GLN A 8 -22.15 9.24 -61.00
CA GLN A 8 -22.51 8.24 -59.99
C GLN A 8 -21.28 7.50 -59.45
N LYS A 9 -20.33 7.16 -60.31
CA LYS A 9 -19.07 6.49 -59.91
C LYS A 9 -18.16 7.44 -59.12
N LEU A 10 -18.17 8.73 -59.46
CA LEU A 10 -17.42 9.75 -58.73
C LEU A 10 -17.94 9.92 -57.31
N ASN A 11 -19.27 10.05 -57.14
CA ASN A 11 -19.90 10.17 -55.82
C ASN A 11 -19.67 8.93 -54.95
N LEU A 12 -19.70 7.72 -55.54
CA LEU A 12 -19.40 6.48 -54.83
C LEU A 12 -17.96 6.47 -54.28
N ILE A 13 -16.98 6.89 -55.08
CA ILE A 13 -15.58 6.95 -54.67
C ILE A 13 -15.39 7.96 -53.54
N ILE A 14 -16.01 9.13 -53.64
CA ILE A 14 -15.93 10.17 -52.60
C ILE A 14 -16.55 9.66 -51.29
N ALA A 15 -17.73 9.02 -51.36
CA ALA A 15 -18.38 8.45 -50.19
C ALA A 15 -17.53 7.34 -49.54
N LEU A 16 -16.89 6.49 -50.34
CA LEU A 16 -16.00 5.44 -49.84
C LEU A 16 -14.75 6.03 -49.15
N CYS A 17 -14.13 7.05 -49.75
CA CYS A 17 -13.00 7.74 -49.14
C CYS A 17 -13.39 8.41 -47.81
N ALA A 18 -14.55 9.08 -47.77
CA ALA A 18 -15.07 9.68 -46.55
C ALA A 18 -15.30 8.63 -45.46
N MET A 19 -15.84 7.46 -45.82
CA MET A 19 -16.02 6.33 -44.90
C MET A 19 -14.68 5.80 -44.38
N MET A 20 -13.69 5.59 -45.25
CA MET A 20 -12.36 5.13 -44.83
C MET A 20 -11.66 6.13 -43.91
N ILE A 21 -11.73 7.42 -44.23
CA ILE A 21 -11.16 8.48 -43.40
C ILE A 21 -11.85 8.46 -42.02
N SER A 22 -13.18 8.35 -41.98
CA SER A 22 -13.93 8.27 -40.73
C SER A 22 -13.49 7.10 -39.84
N ILE A 23 -13.31 5.91 -40.42
CA ILE A 23 -12.85 4.72 -39.69
C ILE A 23 -11.42 4.92 -39.17
N ALA A 24 -10.52 5.43 -40.01
CA ALA A 24 -9.14 5.69 -39.62
C ALA A 24 -9.03 6.73 -38.50
N SER A 25 -9.79 7.83 -38.59
CA SER A 25 -9.87 8.85 -37.55
C SER A 25 -10.43 8.30 -36.24
N PHE A 26 -11.50 7.49 -36.31
CA PHE A 26 -12.06 6.84 -35.12
C PHE A 26 -11.04 5.91 -34.46
N TYR A 27 -10.33 5.11 -35.25
CA TYR A 27 -9.31 4.19 -34.74
C TYR A 27 -8.15 4.93 -34.07
N ALA A 28 -7.67 6.03 -34.66
CA ALA A 28 -6.63 6.86 -34.08
C ALA A 28 -7.07 7.46 -32.72
N THR A 29 -8.29 8.01 -32.66
CA THR A 29 -8.87 8.54 -31.41
C THR A 29 -9.04 7.45 -30.36
N TYR A 30 -9.47 6.26 -30.75
CA TYR A 30 -9.58 5.11 -29.84
C TYR A 30 -8.21 4.75 -29.23
N LEU A 31 -7.15 4.72 -30.04
CA LEU A 31 -5.80 4.42 -29.56
C LEU A 31 -5.31 5.49 -28.57
N GLN A 32 -5.57 6.76 -28.85
CA GLN A 32 -5.25 7.88 -27.96
C GLN A 32 -6.01 7.80 -26.64
N ALA A 33 -7.32 7.55 -26.69
CA ALA A 33 -8.15 7.36 -25.50
C ALA A 33 -7.67 6.18 -24.64
N LYS A 34 -7.27 5.07 -25.29
CA LYS A 34 -6.68 3.92 -24.60
C LYS A 34 -5.35 4.26 -23.92
N ALA A 35 -4.49 5.04 -24.56
CA ALA A 35 -3.23 5.50 -23.98
C ALA A 35 -3.47 6.45 -22.79
N ALA A 36 -4.38 7.41 -22.93
CA ALA A 36 -4.76 8.34 -21.86
C ALA A 36 -5.31 7.61 -20.63
N ASN A 37 -6.20 6.63 -20.83
CA ASN A 37 -6.73 5.81 -19.73
C ASN A 37 -5.64 5.05 -18.96
N LYS A 38 -4.64 4.52 -19.67
CA LYS A 38 -3.50 3.86 -19.03
C LYS A 38 -2.66 4.84 -18.21
N GLN A 39 -2.43 6.05 -18.71
CA GLN A 39 -1.68 7.08 -17.98
C GLN A 39 -2.39 7.46 -16.68
N VAL A 40 -3.70 7.72 -16.74
CA VAL A 40 -4.50 8.04 -15.54
C VAL A 40 -4.43 6.89 -14.54
N LYS A 41 -4.57 5.63 -14.98
CA LYS A 41 -4.48 4.47 -14.10
C LYS A 41 -3.13 4.33 -13.40
N ILE A 42 -2.03 4.63 -14.09
CA ILE A 42 -0.68 4.59 -13.49
C ILE A 42 -0.54 5.71 -12.44
N MET A 43 -1.02 6.92 -12.77
CA MET A 43 -0.96 8.06 -11.85
C MET A 43 -1.86 7.91 -10.61
N THR A 44 -2.91 7.09 -10.71
CA THR A 44 -3.85 6.81 -9.62
C THR A 44 -3.64 5.44 -8.97
N MET A 45 -2.56 4.74 -9.29
CA MET A 45 -2.27 3.46 -8.65
C MET A 45 -1.82 3.70 -7.20
N PRO A 46 -2.40 2.99 -6.20
CA PRO A 46 -1.88 3.05 -4.85
C PRO A 46 -0.48 2.45 -4.80
N VAL A 47 0.41 3.09 -4.05
CA VAL A 47 1.79 2.63 -3.86
C VAL A 47 2.05 2.63 -2.36
N ILE A 48 2.27 1.44 -1.80
CA ILE A 48 2.54 1.26 -0.38
C ILE A 48 4.03 1.11 -0.18
N GLN A 49 4.59 1.97 0.67
CA GLN A 49 5.95 1.89 1.16
C GLN A 49 5.96 1.36 2.59
N PHE A 50 7.01 0.63 2.93
CA PHE A 50 7.27 0.14 4.28
C PHE A 50 8.45 0.91 4.86
N SER A 51 8.31 1.38 6.10
CA SER A 51 9.37 2.06 6.84
C SER A 51 9.50 1.50 8.26
N GLN A 52 10.71 1.60 8.79
CA GLN A 52 11.03 1.25 10.17
C GLN A 52 11.86 2.36 10.81
N SER A 53 11.67 2.58 12.11
CA SER A 53 12.47 3.51 12.91
C SER A 53 12.61 2.98 14.33
N ASN A 54 13.65 3.42 15.03
CA ASN A 54 13.92 3.16 16.45
C ASN A 54 13.76 4.42 17.33
N TYR A 55 13.33 5.53 16.73
CA TYR A 55 13.06 6.78 17.44
C TYR A 55 11.78 7.44 16.90
N ASP A 56 10.91 7.86 17.81
CA ASP A 56 9.72 8.64 17.49
C ASP A 56 10.02 10.13 17.74
N LEU A 57 10.16 10.88 16.64
CA LEU A 57 10.44 12.31 16.67
C LEU A 57 9.27 13.14 17.22
N GLU A 58 8.03 12.66 17.10
CA GLU A 58 6.86 13.39 17.57
C GLU A 58 6.71 13.25 19.09
N ALA A 59 6.95 12.05 19.61
CA ALA A 59 6.92 11.76 21.04
C ALA A 59 8.23 12.12 21.77
N ASP A 60 9.29 12.46 21.02
CA ASP A 60 10.66 12.65 21.48
C ASP A 60 11.15 11.51 22.40
N LYS A 61 10.86 10.27 21.99
CA LYS A 61 11.12 9.07 22.78
C LYS A 61 11.64 7.93 21.90
N PRO A 62 12.53 7.06 22.44
CA PRO A 62 12.89 5.82 21.78
C PRO A 62 11.66 4.92 21.59
N SER A 63 11.39 4.57 20.34
CA SER A 63 10.29 3.70 19.93
C SER A 63 10.66 2.92 18.68
N ILE A 64 10.65 1.59 18.73
CA ILE A 64 10.81 0.74 17.55
C ILE A 64 9.46 0.60 16.90
N TYR A 65 9.25 1.10 15.69
CA TYR A 65 7.97 0.97 15.00
C TYR A 65 8.13 0.61 13.53
N PHE A 66 7.09 -0.05 13.02
CA PHE A 66 6.90 -0.34 11.61
C PHE A 66 5.70 0.45 11.11
N GLU A 67 5.86 1.10 9.97
CA GLU A 67 4.86 1.96 9.37
C GLU A 67 4.68 1.63 7.90
N LEU A 68 3.43 1.63 7.46
CA LEU A 68 3.07 1.65 6.06
C LEU A 68 2.74 3.07 5.66
N TYR A 69 3.20 3.48 4.48
CA TYR A 69 2.90 4.77 3.90
C TYR A 69 2.33 4.62 2.49
N ASN A 70 1.11 5.10 2.26
CA ASN A 70 0.53 5.13 0.93
C ASN A 70 0.96 6.43 0.22
N VAL A 71 2.01 6.35 -0.57
CA VAL A 71 2.50 7.47 -1.40
C VAL A 71 1.70 7.64 -2.70
N GLY A 72 0.76 6.74 -2.98
CA GLY A 72 -0.09 6.83 -4.14
C GLY A 72 -1.18 7.90 -3.99
N SER A 73 -1.64 8.41 -5.13
CA SER A 73 -2.72 9.41 -5.21
C SER A 73 -4.13 8.83 -5.01
N SER A 74 -4.25 7.55 -4.68
CA SER A 74 -5.52 6.82 -4.53
C SER A 74 -5.53 5.97 -3.25
N PRO A 75 -6.70 5.73 -2.64
CA PRO A 75 -6.82 4.80 -1.53
C PRO A 75 -6.35 3.38 -1.89
N ALA A 76 -5.68 2.72 -0.96
CA ALA A 76 -5.32 1.32 -1.06
C ALA A 76 -6.24 0.46 -0.21
N LEU A 77 -6.69 -0.68 -0.75
CA LEU A 77 -7.32 -1.72 0.04
C LEU A 77 -6.26 -2.75 0.42
N LEU A 78 -5.90 -2.78 1.70
CA LEU A 78 -5.04 -3.81 2.27
C LEU A 78 -5.90 -5.04 2.56
N LYS A 79 -5.69 -6.12 1.80
CA LYS A 79 -6.41 -7.37 2.01
C LYS A 79 -5.79 -8.17 3.14
N ASP A 80 -4.50 -8.46 2.99
CA ASP A 80 -3.74 -9.32 3.89
C ASP A 80 -2.36 -8.69 4.15
N PHE A 81 -1.84 -8.95 5.35
CA PHE A 81 -0.49 -8.58 5.74
C PHE A 81 0.15 -9.81 6.39
N ASN A 82 1.27 -10.24 5.84
CA ASN A 82 1.98 -11.44 6.23
C ASN A 82 3.44 -11.10 6.47
N ILE A 83 3.98 -11.54 7.60
CA ILE A 83 5.39 -11.46 7.95
C ILE A 83 5.99 -12.83 7.68
N ASN A 84 6.95 -12.91 6.76
CA ASN A 84 7.69 -14.14 6.52
C ASN A 84 8.99 -14.08 7.31
N TYR A 85 9.17 -15.03 8.23
CA TYR A 85 10.39 -15.18 9.01
C TYR A 85 10.78 -16.65 9.04
N GLU A 86 12.04 -16.91 8.69
CA GLU A 86 12.56 -18.26 8.41
C GLU A 86 11.71 -19.02 7.38
N GLN A 87 11.06 -20.12 7.79
CA GLN A 87 10.20 -20.96 6.95
C GLN A 87 8.70 -20.84 7.31
N SER A 88 8.36 -19.88 8.16
CA SER A 88 7.02 -19.69 8.70
C SER A 88 6.45 -18.32 8.29
N THR A 89 5.14 -18.30 8.07
CA THR A 89 4.37 -17.08 7.79
C THR A 89 3.54 -16.74 9.00
N TYR A 90 3.65 -15.49 9.46
CA TYR A 90 2.94 -14.94 10.61
C TYR A 90 1.98 -13.84 10.16
N HIS A 91 0.81 -13.75 10.78
CA HIS A 91 -0.24 -12.78 10.38
C HIS A 91 -0.30 -11.57 11.31
N THR A 92 0.31 -11.68 12.50
CA THR A 92 0.39 -10.59 13.46
C THR A 92 1.81 -10.37 13.92
N ALA A 93 2.14 -9.12 14.27
CA ALA A 93 3.43 -8.79 14.89
C ALA A 93 3.65 -9.56 16.21
N ARG A 94 2.56 -9.88 16.93
CA ARG A 94 2.60 -10.68 18.15
C ARG A 94 3.08 -12.11 17.90
N GLU A 95 2.50 -12.78 16.90
CA GLU A 95 2.92 -14.14 16.52
C GLU A 95 4.39 -14.17 16.09
N PHE A 96 4.79 -13.16 15.30
CA PHE A 96 6.19 -12.99 14.90
C PHE A 96 7.11 -12.81 16.11
N LEU A 97 6.79 -11.93 17.07
CA LEU A 97 7.62 -11.72 18.26
C LEU A 97 7.71 -12.95 19.15
N ASN A 98 6.62 -13.71 19.28
CA ASN A 98 6.64 -14.95 20.03
C ASN A 98 7.53 -16.02 19.39
N ALA A 99 7.65 -16.02 18.06
CA ALA A 99 8.54 -16.93 17.34
C ALA A 99 10.01 -16.45 17.32
N CYS A 100 10.25 -15.14 17.20
CA CYS A 100 11.59 -14.57 17.10
C CYS A 100 12.29 -14.40 18.46
N CYS A 101 11.56 -13.97 19.49
CA CYS A 101 12.11 -13.53 20.78
C CYS A 101 11.39 -14.23 21.95
N GLN A 102 11.14 -15.53 21.81
CA GLN A 102 10.22 -16.29 22.67
C GLN A 102 10.43 -16.04 24.17
N GLN A 103 11.68 -16.00 24.64
CA GLN A 103 12.00 -15.84 26.05
C GLN A 103 11.68 -14.42 26.55
N GLU A 104 12.21 -13.41 25.86
CA GLU A 104 12.06 -11.99 26.19
C GLU A 104 10.59 -11.55 26.06
N TYR A 105 9.89 -12.09 25.06
CA TYR A 105 8.47 -11.81 24.84
C TYR A 105 7.59 -12.41 25.95
N GLN A 106 7.92 -13.60 26.45
CA GLN A 106 7.23 -14.18 27.61
C GLN A 106 7.48 -13.38 28.88
N GLU A 107 8.71 -12.93 29.12
CA GLU A 107 9.03 -12.07 30.28
C GLU A 107 8.28 -10.74 30.22
N PHE A 108 8.25 -10.10 29.04
CA PHE A 108 7.44 -8.90 28.81
C PHE A 108 5.95 -9.12 29.10
N THR A 109 5.39 -10.25 28.63
CA THR A 109 3.95 -10.57 28.82
C THR A 109 3.61 -10.84 30.29
N LYS A 110 4.53 -11.44 31.06
CA LYS A 110 4.38 -11.62 32.51
C LYS A 110 4.36 -10.27 33.23
N LYS A 111 5.31 -9.38 32.93
CA LYS A 111 5.39 -8.01 33.49
C LYS A 111 4.16 -7.16 33.18
N LEU A 112 3.44 -7.45 32.10
CA LEU A 112 2.17 -6.80 31.74
C LEU A 112 0.97 -7.31 32.55
N THR A 113 1.01 -8.56 32.99
CA THR A 113 -0.10 -9.23 33.70
C THR A 113 -0.03 -8.96 35.20
N ASP A 114 1.17 -8.78 35.74
CA ASP A 114 1.41 -8.55 37.17
C ASP A 114 1.26 -7.07 37.61
N ASP A 115 1.19 -6.13 36.66
CA ASP A 115 1.12 -4.68 36.95
C ASP A 115 -0.30 -4.15 36.69
N ASP A 116 -1.02 -3.74 37.75
CA ASP A 116 -2.36 -3.12 37.71
C ASP A 116 -2.43 -1.86 36.82
N GLY A 117 -1.28 -1.30 36.43
CA GLY A 117 -1.13 -0.19 35.49
C GLY A 117 -0.92 -0.59 34.03
N ALA A 118 -1.53 -1.68 33.53
CA ALA A 118 -1.38 -2.14 32.14
C ALA A 118 -1.62 -1.04 31.07
N SER A 119 -2.44 -0.04 31.40
CA SER A 119 -2.76 1.11 30.55
C SER A 119 -1.66 2.18 30.47
N ASN A 120 -0.62 2.13 31.33
CA ASN A 120 0.45 3.12 31.32
C ASN A 120 1.46 2.81 30.20
N LEU A 121 1.40 3.60 29.13
CA LEU A 121 2.24 3.45 27.94
C LEU A 121 3.71 3.84 28.18
N ASP A 122 3.99 4.69 29.16
CA ASP A 122 5.35 5.16 29.48
C ASP A 122 6.22 4.08 30.15
N LYS A 123 5.60 3.02 30.68
CA LYS A 123 6.33 1.86 31.24
C LYS A 123 6.84 0.87 30.18
N GLY A 124 6.65 1.18 28.89
CA GLY A 124 6.98 0.30 27.78
C GLY A 124 5.82 -0.63 27.46
N ASN A 125 5.36 -0.61 26.21
CA ASN A 125 4.21 -1.37 25.74
C ASN A 125 4.34 -1.70 24.25
N ILE A 126 3.57 -2.68 23.78
CA ILE A 126 3.43 -3.03 22.37
C ILE A 126 2.09 -2.52 21.86
N LEU A 127 2.14 -1.69 20.82
CA LEU A 127 0.99 -1.26 20.06
C LEU A 127 0.99 -2.02 18.73
N THR A 128 -0.11 -2.68 18.40
CA THR A 128 -0.28 -3.35 17.11
C THR A 128 -1.61 -2.93 16.51
N SER A 129 -1.66 -2.79 15.18
CA SER A 129 -2.92 -2.58 14.47
C SER A 129 -3.19 -3.73 13.50
N THR A 130 -4.46 -4.11 13.37
CA THR A 130 -4.89 -5.13 12.41
C THR A 130 -4.99 -4.51 11.02
N LEU A 131 -4.40 -5.16 10.01
CA LEU A 131 -4.37 -4.65 8.63
C LEU A 131 -5.27 -5.43 7.66
N SER A 132 -5.95 -6.47 8.14
CA SER A 132 -6.82 -7.29 7.29
C SER A 132 -8.05 -6.48 6.85
N ASN A 133 -8.32 -6.53 5.55
CA ASN A 133 -9.43 -5.88 4.88
C ASN A 133 -9.61 -4.40 5.25
N SER A 134 -8.51 -3.64 5.29
CA SER A 134 -8.51 -2.26 5.74
C SER A 134 -8.21 -1.26 4.63
N LEU A 135 -8.95 -0.15 4.62
CA LEU A 135 -8.73 0.94 3.69
C LEU A 135 -7.65 1.89 4.22
N MET A 136 -6.71 2.24 3.35
CA MET A 136 -5.62 3.17 3.62
C MET A 136 -5.73 4.38 2.67
N PRO A 137 -6.09 5.57 3.17
CA PRO A 137 -6.23 6.76 2.33
C PRO A 137 -4.95 7.12 1.56
N ALA A 138 -5.09 7.91 0.50
CA ALA A 138 -3.97 8.50 -0.23
C ALA A 138 -3.14 9.39 0.71
N ASN A 139 -1.81 9.38 0.57
CA ASN A 139 -0.87 10.16 1.39
C ASN A 139 -1.03 9.97 2.91
N SER A 140 -1.55 8.83 3.35
CA SER A 140 -1.71 8.52 4.77
C SER A 140 -0.66 7.53 5.24
N LYS A 141 -0.31 7.63 6.52
CA LYS A 141 0.58 6.71 7.21
C LYS A 141 -0.21 5.86 8.19
N ARG A 142 0.24 4.63 8.42
CA ARG A 142 -0.31 3.76 9.45
C ARG A 142 0.79 2.97 10.13
N ARG A 143 0.93 3.15 11.44
CA ARG A 143 1.78 2.31 12.27
C ARG A 143 1.11 0.96 12.47
N ILE A 144 1.83 -0.09 12.08
CA ILE A 144 1.35 -1.47 12.14
C ILE A 144 1.80 -2.15 13.43
N PHE A 145 2.93 -1.71 13.93
CA PHE A 145 3.57 -2.17 15.14
C PHE A 145 4.37 -1.02 15.75
N ALA A 146 4.35 -0.90 17.07
CA ALA A 146 5.29 -0.07 17.83
C ALA A 146 5.61 -0.75 19.15
N LEU A 147 6.89 -0.80 19.49
CA LEU A 147 7.43 -1.19 20.78
C LEU A 147 7.96 0.06 21.45
N LEU A 148 7.23 0.53 22.46
CA LEU A 148 7.63 1.68 23.25
C LEU A 148 8.72 1.27 24.23
N TYR A 149 9.75 2.10 24.38
CA TYR A 149 10.78 1.88 25.37
C TYR A 149 10.25 2.12 26.80
N GLY A 150 10.65 1.28 27.74
CA GLY A 150 10.34 1.43 29.15
C GLY A 150 10.76 0.22 29.98
N GLU A 151 10.51 0.26 31.28
CA GLU A 151 10.94 -0.79 32.24
C GLU A 151 10.45 -2.20 31.87
N ARG A 152 9.26 -2.31 31.27
CA ARG A 152 8.69 -3.61 30.87
C ARG A 152 9.35 -4.17 29.61
N SER A 153 9.60 -3.30 28.62
CA SER A 153 10.08 -3.67 27.29
C SER A 153 11.61 -3.66 27.16
N TYR A 154 12.33 -3.19 28.17
CA TYR A 154 13.79 -3.03 28.12
C TYR A 154 14.54 -4.28 27.63
N ASP A 155 14.14 -5.48 28.06
CA ASP A 155 14.80 -6.73 27.66
C ASP A 155 14.54 -7.05 26.18
N LEU A 156 13.33 -6.75 25.67
CA LEU A 156 12.99 -6.88 24.23
C LEU A 156 13.79 -5.92 23.34
N TRP A 157 14.28 -4.81 23.88
CA TRP A 157 15.11 -3.86 23.14
C TRP A 157 16.59 -4.28 23.02
N LYS A 158 17.01 -5.26 23.83
CA LYS A 158 18.40 -5.76 23.86
C LYS A 158 18.61 -7.06 23.06
N SER A 159 17.51 -7.73 22.70
CA SER A 159 17.52 -8.98 21.95
C SER A 159 17.96 -8.80 20.49
#